data_AF-A0A845UU81-F1
#
_entry.id   AF-A0A845UU81-F1
#
_cell.length_a   1.000
_cell.length_b   1.000
_cell.length_c   1.000
_cell.angle_alpha   90.00
_cell.angle_beta   90.00
_cell.angle_gamma   90.00
#
_symmetry.space_group_name_H-M   'P 1'
#
loop_
_entity.id
_entity.type
_entity.pdbx_description
1 polymer ?
#
loop_
_entity_poly.entity_id
_entity_poly.type
_entity_poly.pdbx_seq_one_letter_code
_entity_poly.pdbx_strand_id
1 'polypeptide(L)'
;MLDNPEIALDLPEVDPETGAALGDLPEQDWVSDHAVRRIRKRLGLPKKAAQREAERALDGAEVSDFVGQFRRHLDWLRHRHGLGASYRVTRNAIFAFQYGNLATVLPIPVQYRNTVHAQFERMQKSESVGSADLPHRTEHLGETT
;
A
#
# COMPACT_ATOMS: atom_id res chain seq x y z
N MET A 1 45.81 -36.94 -22.78
CA MET A 1 44.36 -36.73 -22.77
C MET A 1 44.02 -36.23 -21.38
N LEU A 2 43.87 -34.92 -21.23
CA LEU A 2 43.38 -34.31 -19.99
C LEU A 2 42.00 -33.77 -20.33
N ASP A 3 40.99 -34.52 -19.94
CA ASP A 3 39.65 -33.99 -19.73
C ASP A 3 39.74 -32.95 -18.62
N ASN A 4 39.40 -31.70 -18.90
CA ASN A 4 38.40 -31.02 -18.08
C ASN A 4 37.82 -29.81 -18.83
N PRO A 5 36.54 -29.87 -19.25
CA PRO A 5 35.86 -28.72 -19.83
C PRO A 5 35.64 -27.65 -18.76
N GLU A 6 35.78 -26.41 -19.20
CA GLU A 6 35.36 -25.16 -18.57
C GLU A 6 34.41 -25.35 -17.38
N ILE A 7 34.97 -25.35 -16.16
CA ILE A 7 34.21 -25.03 -14.96
C ILE A 7 33.94 -23.52 -15.06
N ALA A 8 32.82 -23.16 -15.68
CA ALA A 8 32.20 -21.87 -15.48
C ALA A 8 31.88 -21.76 -13.99
N LEU A 9 32.82 -21.19 -13.23
CA LEU A 9 32.56 -20.73 -11.89
C LEU A 9 31.51 -19.62 -12.03
N ASP A 10 30.27 -20.00 -11.71
CA ASP A 10 29.16 -19.11 -11.38
C ASP A 10 29.60 -18.27 -10.18
N LEU A 11 30.42 -17.25 -10.46
CA LEU A 11 30.83 -16.27 -9.49
C LEU A 11 29.58 -15.45 -9.18
N PRO A 12 29.09 -15.46 -7.93
CA PRO A 12 27.97 -14.59 -7.58
C PRO A 12 28.39 -13.16 -7.90
N GLU A 13 27.58 -12.43 -8.65
CA GLU A 13 27.80 -11.01 -8.92
C GLU A 13 27.89 -10.27 -7.57
N VAL A 14 29.13 -10.02 -7.12
CA VAL A 14 29.43 -9.26 -5.91
C VAL A 14 29.55 -7.80 -6.31
N ASP A 15 28.83 -6.93 -5.60
CA ASP A 15 28.99 -5.49 -5.71
C ASP A 15 30.44 -5.10 -5.31
N PRO A 16 31.21 -4.46 -6.20
CA PRO A 16 32.63 -4.18 -5.99
C PRO A 16 32.91 -3.22 -4.83
N GLU A 17 31.90 -2.53 -4.28
CA GLU A 17 32.11 -1.61 -3.16
C GLU A 17 32.02 -2.29 -1.79
N THR A 18 31.31 -3.43 -1.67
CA THR A 18 31.01 -4.04 -0.36
C THR A 18 31.40 -5.52 -0.26
N GLY A 19 31.55 -6.24 -1.37
CA GLY A 19 31.93 -7.66 -1.36
C GLY A 19 30.89 -8.61 -0.74
N ALA A 20 29.66 -8.14 -0.52
CA ALA A 20 28.54 -8.94 -0.02
C ALA A 20 27.76 -9.52 -1.21
N ALA A 21 27.37 -10.80 -1.13
CA ALA A 21 26.45 -11.40 -2.07
C ALA A 21 25.10 -10.64 -2.01
N LEU A 22 24.51 -10.29 -3.15
CA LEU A 22 23.25 -9.53 -3.23
C LEU A 22 22.09 -10.14 -2.42
N GLY A 23 22.19 -11.42 -2.01
CA GLY A 23 21.22 -12.12 -1.17
C GLY A 23 21.32 -11.88 0.34
N ASP A 24 22.34 -11.16 0.83
CA ASP A 24 22.62 -10.95 2.26
C ASP A 24 22.41 -9.48 2.71
N LEU A 25 21.85 -8.63 1.85
CA LEU A 25 21.36 -7.33 2.30
C LEU A 25 20.22 -7.58 3.30
N PRO A 26 20.23 -6.97 4.50
CA PRO A 26 19.12 -7.11 5.42
C PRO A 26 17.85 -6.72 4.66
N GLU A 27 16.80 -7.56 4.70
CA GLU A 27 15.47 -7.20 4.23
C GLU A 27 15.23 -5.76 4.70
N GLN A 28 15.25 -4.80 3.78
CA GLN A 28 15.10 -3.40 4.16
C GLN A 28 13.72 -3.32 4.80
N ASP A 29 13.69 -3.11 6.11
CA ASP A 29 12.48 -2.89 6.89
C ASP A 29 11.86 -1.60 6.31
N TRP A 30 10.99 -1.77 5.31
CA TRP A 30 10.36 -0.67 4.56
C TRP A 30 9.53 0.22 5.48
N VAL A 31 9.24 -0.27 6.69
CA VAL A 31 8.72 0.50 7.81
C VAL A 31 9.86 1.07 8.62
N SER A 32 10.05 2.39 8.54
CA SER A 32 11.05 3.09 9.36
C SER A 32 10.79 2.91 10.86
N ASP A 33 11.85 2.86 11.67
CA ASP A 33 11.76 2.86 13.14
C ASP A 33 10.92 4.04 13.67
N HIS A 34 11.00 5.18 12.99
CA HIS A 34 10.17 6.34 13.30
C HIS A 34 8.68 6.03 13.12
N ALA A 35 8.30 5.42 11.99
CA ALA A 35 6.92 5.03 11.73
C ALA A 35 6.42 3.99 12.75
N VAL A 36 7.21 2.96 13.06
CA VAL A 36 6.87 1.98 14.10
C VAL A 36 6.60 2.69 15.43
N ARG A 37 7.49 3.59 15.84
CA ARG A 37 7.32 4.37 17.09
C ARG A 37 6.04 5.21 17.05
N ARG A 38 5.69 5.79 15.91
CA ARG A 38 4.48 6.59 15.74
C ARG A 38 3.20 5.76 15.79
N ILE A 39 3.19 4.59 15.16
CA ILE A 39 2.07 3.65 15.22
C ILE A 39 1.82 3.23 16.67
N ARG A 40 2.88 2.81 17.37
CA ARG A 40 2.78 2.44 18.80
C ARG A 40 2.20 3.57 19.65
N LYS A 41 2.66 4.80 19.46
CA LYS A 41 2.22 5.96 20.26
C LYS A 41 0.81 6.45 19.91
N ARG A 42 0.40 6.36 18.65
CA ARG A 42 -0.85 6.96 18.15
C ARG A 42 -2.01 5.97 18.07
N LEU A 43 -1.71 4.73 17.67
CA LEU A 43 -2.69 3.66 17.50
C LEU A 43 -2.67 2.65 18.67
N GLY A 44 -1.65 2.69 19.54
CA GLY A 44 -1.53 1.77 20.67
C GLY A 44 -1.14 0.34 20.27
N LEU A 45 -0.74 0.11 19.02
CA LEU A 45 -0.44 -1.22 18.50
C LEU A 45 0.98 -1.67 18.88
N PRO A 46 1.22 -2.98 19.17
CA PRO A 46 2.57 -3.52 19.37
C PRO A 46 3.39 -3.56 18.05
N LYS A 47 4.73 -3.69 18.13
CA LYS A 47 5.64 -3.66 16.95
C LYS A 47 5.20 -4.62 15.82
N LYS A 48 4.87 -5.87 16.15
CA LYS A 48 4.40 -6.86 15.15
C LYS A 48 3.07 -6.48 14.51
N ALA A 49 2.15 -5.88 15.26
CA ALA A 49 0.89 -5.39 14.71
C ALA A 49 1.08 -4.12 13.89
N ALA A 50 2.10 -3.31 14.19
CA ALA A 50 2.42 -2.12 13.42
C ALA A 50 2.87 -2.44 11.99
N GLN A 51 3.67 -3.49 11.78
CA GLN A 51 4.03 -3.98 10.44
C GLN A 51 2.79 -4.48 9.69
N ARG A 52 1.97 -5.33 10.31
CA ARG A 52 0.71 -5.81 9.70
C ARG A 52 -0.26 -4.68 9.33
N GLU A 53 -0.35 -3.66 10.18
CA GLU A 53 -1.21 -2.51 9.90
C GLU A 53 -0.63 -1.65 8.77
N ALA A 54 0.70 -1.54 8.68
CA ALA A 54 1.36 -0.87 7.58
C ALA A 54 1.12 -1.63 6.26
N GLU A 55 1.24 -2.95 6.26
CA GLU A 55 0.94 -3.81 5.10
C GLU A 55 -0.50 -3.60 4.64
N ARG A 56 -1.47 -3.67 5.58
CA ARG A 56 -2.87 -3.37 5.31
C ARG A 56 -3.09 -1.94 4.78
N ALA A 57 -2.25 -0.99 5.16
CA ALA A 57 -2.35 0.38 4.68
C ALA A 57 -1.85 0.55 3.24
N LEU A 58 -1.02 -0.35 2.70
CA LEU A 58 -0.63 -0.31 1.28
C LEU A 58 -1.85 -0.50 0.37
N ASP A 59 -2.72 -1.43 0.75
CA ASP A 59 -4.02 -1.68 0.10
C ASP A 59 -5.11 -0.70 0.54
N GLY A 60 -4.75 0.33 1.33
CA GLY A 60 -5.65 1.35 1.81
C GLY A 60 -6.15 2.28 0.71
N ALA A 61 -7.22 3.01 1.02
CA ALA A 61 -7.82 3.97 0.11
C ALA A 61 -6.82 5.08 -0.25
N GLU A 62 -6.78 5.42 -1.53
CA GLU A 62 -5.96 6.49 -2.05
C GLU A 62 -6.61 7.84 -1.78
N VAL A 63 -5.80 8.89 -1.93
CA VAL A 63 -6.30 10.27 -1.83
C VAL A 63 -7.42 10.51 -2.86
N SER A 64 -7.34 9.89 -4.03
CA SER A 64 -8.32 9.97 -5.14
C SER A 64 -9.70 9.44 -4.75
N ASP A 65 -9.78 8.48 -3.84
CA ASP A 65 -11.05 7.90 -3.38
C ASP A 65 -11.87 8.88 -2.53
N PHE A 66 -11.23 9.92 -2.00
CA PHE A 66 -11.89 10.91 -1.17
C PHE A 66 -12.23 12.17 -1.95
N VAL A 67 -13.38 12.75 -1.62
CA VAL A 67 -13.87 14.01 -2.19
C VAL A 67 -14.18 15.04 -1.09
N GLY A 68 -14.35 16.31 -1.48
CA GLY A 68 -14.81 17.37 -0.58
C GLY A 68 -13.76 17.83 0.45
N GLN A 69 -14.20 18.09 1.69
CA GLN A 69 -13.34 18.70 2.72
C GLN A 69 -12.19 17.79 3.17
N PHE A 70 -12.43 16.48 3.27
CA PHE A 70 -11.36 15.55 3.67
C PHE A 70 -10.28 15.45 2.59
N ARG A 71 -10.66 15.47 1.30
CA ARG A 71 -9.72 15.57 0.19
C ARG A 71 -8.84 16.82 0.29
N ARG A 72 -9.44 17.99 0.54
CA ARG A 72 -8.69 19.25 0.76
C ARG A 72 -7.73 19.14 1.94
N HIS A 73 -8.12 18.45 3.00
CA HIS A 73 -7.23 18.21 4.15
C HIS A 73 -6.02 17.34 3.77
N LEU A 74 -6.24 16.26 3.00
CA LEU A 74 -5.15 15.42 2.50
C LEU A 74 -4.24 16.17 1.52
N ASP A 75 -4.81 16.98 0.63
CA ASP A 75 -4.02 17.82 -0.27
C ASP A 75 -3.19 18.83 0.54
N TRP A 76 -3.75 19.48 1.57
CA TRP A 76 -2.98 20.34 2.47
C TRP A 76 -1.83 19.59 3.17
N LEU A 77 -2.05 18.35 3.62
CA LEU A 77 -0.98 17.51 4.18
C LEU A 77 0.14 17.24 3.17
N ARG A 78 -0.20 16.96 1.90
CA ARG A 78 0.79 16.78 0.82
C ARG A 78 1.65 18.02 0.63
N HIS A 79 1.03 19.20 0.57
CA HIS A 79 1.77 20.45 0.41
C HIS A 79 2.68 20.75 1.61
N ARG A 80 2.26 20.38 2.83
CA ARG A 80 3.03 20.62 4.06
C ARG A 80 4.23 19.69 4.23
N HIS A 81 4.13 18.43 3.81
CA HIS A 81 5.16 17.42 4.03
C HIS A 81 6.06 17.16 2.80
N GLY A 82 5.78 17.81 1.66
CA GLY A 82 6.63 17.79 0.47
C GLY A 82 6.08 16.94 -0.68
N LEU A 83 6.55 17.25 -1.89
CA LEU A 83 6.24 16.56 -3.13
C LEU A 83 6.98 15.21 -3.15
N GLY A 84 6.24 14.10 -3.13
CA GLY A 84 6.79 12.73 -3.12
C GLY A 84 6.24 11.83 -2.03
N ALA A 85 5.43 12.38 -1.11
CA ALA A 85 4.69 11.58 -0.15
C ALA A 85 3.40 11.02 -0.76
N SER A 86 3.30 9.69 -0.81
CA SER A 86 2.07 8.96 -1.13
C SER A 86 1.29 8.73 0.15
N TYR A 87 0.01 9.08 0.14
CA TYR A 87 -0.85 8.94 1.31
C TYR A 87 -1.85 7.83 1.08
N ARG A 88 -1.91 6.91 2.04
CA ARG A 88 -2.94 5.88 2.12
C ARG A 88 -3.77 6.13 3.36
N VAL A 89 -5.08 5.98 3.24
CA VAL A 89 -6.01 6.15 4.34
C VAL A 89 -6.55 4.78 4.71
N THR A 90 -6.62 4.52 6.01
CA THR A 90 -7.31 3.37 6.59
C THR A 90 -8.48 3.87 7.44
N ARG A 91 -9.28 2.96 8.02
CA ARG A 91 -10.35 3.38 8.96
C ARG A 91 -9.82 4.09 10.21
N ASN A 92 -8.57 3.81 10.60
CA ASN A 92 -8.02 4.26 11.88
C ASN A 92 -7.03 5.43 11.74
N ALA A 93 -6.21 5.43 10.69
CA ALA A 93 -5.14 6.41 10.50
C ALA A 93 -4.81 6.68 9.03
N ILE A 94 -4.08 7.77 8.83
CA ILE A 94 -3.49 8.19 7.55
C ILE A 94 -2.01 7.79 7.56
N PHE A 95 -1.59 7.02 6.58
CA PHE A 95 -0.23 6.53 6.41
C PHE A 95 0.46 7.34 5.31
N ALA A 96 1.62 7.89 5.62
CA ALA A 96 2.42 8.67 4.69
C ALA A 96 3.68 7.89 4.31
N PHE A 97 3.74 7.52 3.04
CA PHE A 97 4.84 6.79 2.42
C PHE A 97 5.73 7.76 1.65
N GLN A 98 7.04 7.64 1.80
CA GLN A 98 8.00 8.49 1.12
C GLN A 98 9.06 7.59 0.48
N TYR A 99 9.24 7.69 -0.84
CA TYR A 99 10.18 6.87 -1.62
C TYR A 99 10.04 5.35 -1.37
N GLY A 100 8.80 4.85 -1.24
CA GLY A 100 8.52 3.43 -0.98
C GLY A 100 8.54 3.02 0.50
N ASN A 101 9.04 3.87 1.39
CA ASN A 101 9.12 3.56 2.82
C ASN A 101 8.00 4.23 3.63
N LEU A 102 7.50 3.59 4.68
CA LEU A 102 6.57 4.22 5.60
C LEU A 102 7.32 5.24 6.48
N ALA A 103 7.07 6.52 6.22
CA ALA A 103 7.74 7.62 6.90
C ALA A 103 7.02 8.00 8.20
N THR A 104 5.70 8.15 8.15
CA THR A 104 4.93 8.54 9.34
C THR A 104 3.46 8.12 9.27
N VAL A 105 2.79 8.09 10.43
CA VAL A 105 1.38 7.71 10.57
C VAL A 105 0.63 8.77 11.34
N LEU A 106 -0.31 9.45 10.71
CA LEU A 106 -1.09 10.56 11.26
C LEU A 106 -2.49 10.07 11.71
N PRO A 107 -3.00 10.53 12.86
CA PRO A 107 -4.37 10.22 13.24
C PRO A 107 -5.36 10.99 12.36
N ILE A 108 -6.51 10.39 12.08
CA ILE A 108 -7.61 11.07 11.37
C ILE A 108 -8.22 12.12 12.31
N PRO A 109 -8.33 13.39 11.89
CA PRO A 109 -9.02 14.41 12.67
C PRO A 109 -10.46 13.99 12.98
N VAL A 110 -10.92 14.24 14.20
CA VAL A 110 -12.23 13.77 14.69
C VAL A 110 -13.37 14.20 13.77
N GLN A 111 -13.31 15.42 13.25
CA GLN A 111 -14.28 15.99 12.31
C GLN A 111 -14.46 15.20 10.99
N TYR A 112 -13.46 14.40 10.58
CA TYR A 112 -13.49 13.65 9.32
C TYR A 112 -13.73 12.15 9.50
N ARG A 113 -13.82 11.65 10.75
CA ARG A 113 -13.99 10.21 11.01
C ARG A 113 -15.23 9.64 10.34
N ASN A 114 -16.36 10.35 10.43
CA ASN A 114 -17.62 9.91 9.81
C ASN A 114 -17.53 9.89 8.29
N THR A 115 -16.85 10.88 7.69
CA THR A 115 -16.62 10.94 6.24
C THR A 115 -15.78 9.77 5.77
N VAL A 116 -14.71 9.43 6.50
CA VAL A 116 -13.86 8.28 6.19
C VAL A 116 -14.65 6.98 6.32
N HIS A 117 -15.39 6.80 7.40
CA HIS A 117 -16.21 5.61 7.62
C HIS A 117 -17.24 5.39 6.49
N ALA A 118 -18.00 6.44 6.16
CA ALA A 118 -18.99 6.38 5.09
C ALA A 118 -18.37 6.07 3.72
N GLN A 119 -17.14 6.55 3.45
CA GLN A 119 -16.46 6.23 2.21
C GLN A 119 -16.05 4.76 2.14
N PHE A 120 -15.49 4.21 3.23
CA PHE A 120 -15.16 2.79 3.28
C PHE A 120 -16.39 1.89 3.15
N GLU A 121 -17.54 2.27 3.71
CA GLU A 121 -18.80 1.55 3.53
C GLU A 121 -19.26 1.55 2.06
N ARG A 122 -19.10 2.68 1.36
CA ARG A 122 -19.42 2.78 -0.08
C ARG A 122 -18.52 1.89 -0.92
N MET A 123 -17.22 1.86 -0.64
CA MET A 123 -16.24 1.02 -1.35
C MET A 123 -16.58 -0.48 -1.20
N GLN A 124 -16.89 -0.93 0.03
CA GLN A 124 -17.36 -2.30 0.27
C GLN A 124 -18.65 -2.63 -0.49
N LYS A 125 -19.58 -1.67 -0.57
CA LYS A 125 -20.84 -1.88 -1.27
C LYS A 125 -20.64 -1.99 -2.79
N SER A 126 -19.75 -1.18 -3.39
CA SER A 126 -19.44 -1.28 -4.81
C SER A 126 -18.80 -2.62 -5.18
N GLU A 127 -17.96 -3.19 -4.31
CA GLU A 127 -17.35 -4.51 -4.55
C GLU A 127 -18.40 -5.63 -4.52
N SER A 128 -19.41 -5.53 -3.64
CA SER A 128 -20.48 -6.54 -3.55
C SER A 128 -21.47 -6.53 -4.73
N VAL A 129 -21.62 -5.39 -5.43
CA VAL A 129 -22.61 -5.23 -6.51
C VAL A 129 -22.03 -5.65 -7.88
N GLY A 130 -20.69 -5.62 -8.05
CA GLY A 130 -20.03 -6.00 -9.31
C GLY A 130 -20.06 -7.49 -9.67
N SER A 131 -20.52 -8.38 -8.78
CA SER A 131 -20.53 -9.83 -9.02
C SER A 131 -21.91 -10.40 -9.38
N ALA A 132 -22.98 -9.59 -9.43
CA ALA A 132 -24.36 -10.09 -9.52
C ALA A 132 -25.12 -9.78 -10.82
N ASP A 133 -24.52 -9.11 -11.81
CA ASP A 133 -25.25 -8.67 -13.01
C ASP A 133 -24.50 -8.99 -14.32
N LEU A 134 -24.62 -10.23 -14.77
CA LEU A 134 -24.46 -10.60 -16.18
C LEU A 134 -25.83 -11.12 -16.66
N PRO A 135 -26.64 -10.33 -17.36
CA PRO A 135 -27.81 -10.88 -18.03
C PRO A 135 -27.35 -11.80 -19.15
N HIS A 136 -27.67 -13.09 -19.03
CA HIS A 136 -27.61 -14.04 -20.14
C HIS A 136 -28.42 -13.49 -21.31
N ARG A 137 -27.72 -13.01 -22.34
CA ARG A 137 -28.32 -12.57 -23.60
C ARG A 137 -28.81 -13.81 -24.34
N THR A 138 -30.05 -14.21 -24.14
CA THR A 138 -30.71 -15.26 -24.93
C THR A 138 -30.93 -14.71 -26.33
N GLU A 139 -30.14 -15.18 -27.30
CA GLU A 139 -30.34 -14.87 -28.70
C GLU A 139 -31.61 -15.58 -29.19
N HIS A 140 -32.70 -14.84 -29.36
CA HIS A 140 -33.83 -15.29 -30.15
C HIS A 140 -33.45 -15.23 -31.63
N LEU A 141 -33.05 -16.39 -32.18
CA LEU A 141 -33.04 -16.62 -33.62
C LEU A 141 -34.50 -16.69 -34.08
N GLY A 142 -34.95 -15.61 -34.74
CA GLY A 142 -36.21 -15.59 -35.46
C GLY A 142 -36.14 -16.52 -36.66
N GLU A 143 -37.02 -17.53 -36.65
CA GLU A 143 -37.38 -18.31 -37.81
C GLU A 143 -38.07 -17.38 -38.82
N THR A 144 -37.46 -17.17 -39.99
CA THR A 144 -38.18 -16.66 -41.17
C THR A 144 -38.44 -17.83 -42.10
N THR A 145 -39.72 -18.19 -42.19
CA THR A 145 -40.32 -19.00 -43.26
C THR A 145 -40.21 -18.30 -44.61
#